data_AF-A0A813WLF8-F1
#
_entry.id   AF-A0A813WLF8-F1
#
_cell.length_a   1.000
_cell.length_b   1.000
_cell.length_c   1.000
_cell.angle_alpha   90.00
_cell.angle_beta   90.00
_cell.angle_gamma   90.00
#
_symmetry.space_group_name_H-M   'P 1'
#
loop_
_entity.id
_entity.type
_entity.pdbx_description
1 polymer ?
#
loop_
_entity_poly.entity_id
_entity_poly.type
_entity_poly.pdbx_seq_one_letter_code
_entity_poly.pdbx_strand_id
1 'polypeptide(L)'
;MRDPKWIGSSPTNAFWSPDSKSVFFSWNPKGAVSDSVYTFSVGGGEPQKAGYFEAQKMNALNNAVYNNSNTQMVYVYRGDLFLVDIKTGKTTRITQTEEFESGPKFIQKDEWIVYNRSQNLYGWNTKTGITLQLTNITSGAETAAAPAAGGGGAGRGGGGGGFGGGAAGPRPTGAAGGAAVAGGTQEQWLRQQQLDLMQKRIR
;
A
#
# COMPACT_ATOMS: atom_id res chain seq x y z
N MET A 1 -20.44 -27.02 34.88
CA MET A 1 -20.16 -28.02 33.83
C MET A 1 -18.65 -28.08 33.66
N ARG A 2 -18.03 -29.28 33.71
CA ARG A 2 -16.57 -29.46 33.66
C ARG A 2 -16.10 -29.38 32.21
N ASP A 3 -15.20 -28.47 31.89
CA ASP A 3 -14.45 -28.48 30.63
C ASP A 3 -13.66 -29.78 30.52
N PRO A 4 -13.89 -30.62 29.50
CA PRO A 4 -13.14 -31.86 29.33
C PRO A 4 -11.71 -31.52 28.87
N LYS A 5 -10.81 -31.36 29.85
CA LYS A 5 -9.35 -31.13 29.69
C LYS A 5 -8.60 -32.28 29.00
N TRP A 6 -9.32 -33.31 28.52
CA TRP A 6 -8.80 -34.54 27.92
C TRP A 6 -8.41 -34.36 26.44
N ILE A 7 -9.17 -33.57 25.68
CA ILE A 7 -8.78 -33.19 24.33
C ILE A 7 -7.83 -32.01 24.52
N GLY A 8 -6.53 -32.22 24.30
CA GLY A 8 -5.56 -31.13 24.34
C GLY A 8 -5.93 -29.98 23.40
N SER A 9 -5.19 -28.87 23.43
CA SER A 9 -5.43 -27.78 22.49
C SER A 9 -5.30 -28.29 21.05
N SER A 10 -6.31 -28.10 20.20
CA SER A 10 -6.20 -28.46 18.79
C SER A 10 -5.44 -27.39 18.01
N PRO A 11 -4.63 -27.76 17.01
CA PRO A 11 -3.93 -26.79 16.17
C PRO A 11 -4.90 -25.99 15.29
N THR A 12 -4.50 -24.79 14.89
CA THR A 12 -5.26 -23.88 14.02
C THR A 12 -4.37 -23.27 12.95
N ASN A 13 -4.94 -22.57 11.96
CA ASN A 13 -4.20 -21.87 10.90
C ASN A 13 -3.15 -22.75 10.21
N ALA A 14 -3.53 -23.97 9.85
CA ALA A 14 -2.62 -24.89 9.17
C ALA A 14 -2.40 -24.47 7.71
N PHE A 15 -1.15 -24.45 7.26
CA PHE A 15 -0.77 -24.15 5.89
C PHE A 15 0.48 -24.92 5.47
N TRP A 16 0.65 -25.13 4.17
CA TRP A 16 1.77 -25.87 3.61
C TRP A 16 3.00 -24.98 3.38
N SER A 17 4.19 -25.55 3.54
CA SER A 17 5.40 -24.96 2.99
C SER A 17 5.30 -24.91 1.45
N PRO A 18 5.91 -23.92 0.78
CA PRO A 18 5.85 -23.81 -0.67
C PRO A 18 6.45 -25.00 -1.43
N ASP A 19 7.32 -25.78 -0.79
CA ASP A 19 7.94 -26.99 -1.36
C ASP A 19 7.18 -28.29 -1.01
N SER A 20 6.02 -28.19 -0.36
CA SER A 20 5.16 -29.30 0.05
C SER A 20 5.82 -30.32 0.99
N LYS A 21 6.91 -29.96 1.67
CA LYS A 21 7.62 -30.87 2.59
C LYS A 21 7.19 -30.73 4.05
N SER A 22 6.50 -29.66 4.41
CA SER A 22 6.13 -29.39 5.80
C SER A 22 4.79 -28.68 5.91
N VAL A 23 4.09 -28.92 7.01
CA VAL A 23 2.87 -28.21 7.39
C VAL A 23 3.18 -27.34 8.60
N PHE A 24 2.87 -26.06 8.51
CA PHE A 24 2.96 -25.10 9.60
C PHE A 24 1.57 -24.85 10.19
N PHE A 25 1.48 -24.64 11.50
CA PHE A 25 0.22 -24.38 12.19
C PHE A 25 0.43 -23.69 13.53
N SER A 26 -0.58 -22.99 14.01
CA SER A 26 -0.59 -22.38 15.35
C SER A 26 -1.00 -23.41 16.39
N TRP A 27 -0.21 -23.55 17.46
CA TRP A 27 -0.48 -24.52 18.51
C TRP A 27 0.04 -24.07 19.87
N ASN A 28 -0.70 -24.43 20.93
CA ASN A 28 -0.39 -24.08 22.30
C ASN A 28 -0.64 -25.25 23.29
N PRO A 29 0.08 -26.37 23.12
CA PRO A 29 -0.17 -27.59 23.90
C PRO A 29 0.13 -27.44 25.40
N LYS A 30 0.91 -26.42 25.78
CA LYS A 30 1.33 -26.18 27.16
C LYS A 30 0.56 -25.06 27.85
N GLY A 31 -0.45 -24.47 27.20
CA GLY A 31 -1.22 -23.36 27.76
C GLY A 31 -0.38 -22.12 28.07
N ALA A 32 0.59 -21.80 27.22
CA ALA A 32 1.36 -20.57 27.28
C ALA A 32 0.46 -19.34 27.05
N VAL A 33 0.99 -18.15 27.38
CA VAL A 33 0.28 -16.86 27.25
C VAL A 33 -0.19 -16.60 25.81
N SER A 34 0.52 -17.13 24.80
CA SER A 34 0.15 -17.00 23.40
C SER A 34 0.50 -18.25 22.61
N ASP A 35 -0.20 -18.44 21.50
CA ASP A 35 0.09 -19.50 20.54
C ASP A 35 1.47 -19.32 19.90
N SER A 36 2.07 -20.44 19.49
CA SER A 36 3.32 -20.47 18.74
C SER A 36 3.10 -21.19 17.42
N VAL A 37 3.89 -20.84 16.41
CA VAL A 37 3.93 -21.60 15.16
C VAL A 37 4.72 -22.88 15.39
N TYR A 38 4.12 -24.00 15.01
CA TYR A 38 4.72 -25.32 14.96
C TYR A 38 4.83 -25.78 13.51
N THR A 39 5.73 -26.72 13.26
CA THR A 39 5.96 -27.37 11.97
C THR A 39 5.91 -28.88 12.13
N PHE A 40 5.41 -29.56 11.10
CA PHE A 40 5.42 -31.00 10.96
C PHE A 40 5.97 -31.36 9.58
N SER A 41 6.98 -32.22 9.54
CA SER A 41 7.58 -32.70 8.29
C SER A 41 6.81 -33.89 7.73
N VAL A 42 6.59 -33.92 6.42
CA VAL A 42 5.92 -35.06 5.73
C VAL A 42 6.72 -36.35 5.87
N GLY A 43 8.04 -36.26 6.09
CA GLY A 43 8.90 -37.41 6.38
C GLY A 43 8.61 -38.08 7.74
N GLY A 44 7.69 -37.54 8.54
CA GLY A 44 7.30 -38.04 9.85
C GLY A 44 8.02 -37.35 11.01
N GLY A 45 7.81 -37.90 12.21
CA GLY A 45 8.29 -37.33 13.48
C GLY A 45 7.18 -36.62 14.26
N GLU A 46 7.57 -35.98 15.35
CA GLU A 46 6.65 -35.18 16.18
C GLU A 46 6.67 -33.72 15.73
N PRO A 47 5.56 -32.97 15.88
CA PRO A 47 5.56 -31.53 15.63
C PRO A 47 6.58 -30.77 16.48
N GLN A 48 7.31 -29.88 15.85
CA GLN A 48 8.33 -29.06 16.50
C GLN A 48 7.93 -27.60 16.48
N LYS A 49 8.28 -26.86 17.53
CA LYS A 49 8.06 -25.40 17.55
C LYS A 49 9.02 -24.76 16.54
N ALA A 50 8.48 -23.99 15.60
CA ALA A 50 9.29 -23.29 14.60
C ALA A 50 10.14 -22.20 15.26
N GLY A 51 11.33 -21.96 14.71
CA GLY A 51 12.17 -20.83 15.16
C GLY A 51 11.49 -19.49 14.88
N TYR A 52 11.82 -18.44 15.65
CA TYR A 52 11.18 -17.12 15.48
C TYR A 52 11.26 -16.59 14.04
N PHE A 53 12.45 -16.62 13.44
CA PHE A 53 12.64 -16.12 12.07
C PHE A 53 12.00 -17.02 11.02
N GLU A 54 11.96 -18.33 11.26
CA GLU A 54 11.27 -19.28 10.38
C GLU A 54 9.76 -19.04 10.41
N ALA A 55 9.17 -18.96 11.60
CA ALA A 55 7.75 -18.66 11.78
C ALA A 55 7.35 -17.36 11.08
N GLN A 56 8.15 -16.29 11.25
CA GLN A 56 7.93 -15.01 10.56
C GLN A 56 7.98 -15.17 9.04
N LYS A 57 8.98 -15.87 8.51
CA LYS A 57 9.12 -16.10 7.07
C LYS A 57 7.98 -16.97 6.52
N MET A 58 7.57 -18.01 7.23
CA MET A 58 6.50 -18.90 6.80
C MET A 58 5.14 -18.21 6.82
N ASN A 59 4.88 -17.35 7.80
CA ASN A 59 3.69 -16.50 7.79
C ASN A 59 3.70 -15.52 6.61
N ALA A 60 4.85 -14.97 6.25
CA ALA A 60 4.99 -14.13 5.06
C ALA A 60 4.71 -14.91 3.77
N LEU A 61 5.25 -16.14 3.66
CA LEU A 61 5.02 -17.04 2.52
C LEU A 61 3.57 -17.53 2.45
N ASN A 62 2.89 -17.72 3.57
CA ASN A 62 1.47 -18.06 3.59
C ASN A 62 0.59 -16.95 2.97
N ASN A 63 1.10 -15.71 2.94
CA ASN A 63 0.46 -14.57 2.28
C ASN A 63 1.03 -14.30 0.87
N ALA A 64 1.81 -15.22 0.31
CA ALA A 64 2.37 -15.07 -1.02
C ALA A 64 1.28 -15.05 -2.09
N VAL A 65 1.54 -14.32 -3.17
CA VAL A 65 0.71 -14.29 -4.36
C VAL A 65 1.42 -15.09 -5.45
N TYR A 66 0.73 -16.05 -6.03
CA TYR A 66 1.24 -16.86 -7.13
C TYR A 66 0.97 -16.17 -8.47
N ASN A 67 1.86 -16.40 -9.43
CA ASN A 67 1.63 -16.02 -10.82
C ASN A 67 0.59 -16.96 -11.48
N ASN A 68 0.07 -16.64 -12.66
CA ASN A 68 -1.02 -17.42 -13.26
C ASN A 68 -0.65 -18.90 -13.51
N SER A 69 0.62 -19.17 -13.81
CA SER A 69 1.11 -20.53 -14.04
C SER A 69 1.52 -21.28 -12.76
N ASN A 70 1.41 -20.66 -11.58
CA ASN A 70 1.90 -21.20 -10.30
C ASN A 70 3.36 -21.69 -10.35
N THR A 71 4.20 -21.04 -11.15
CA THR A 71 5.63 -21.33 -11.27
C THR A 71 6.48 -20.38 -10.45
N GLN A 72 5.92 -19.21 -10.12
CA GLN A 72 6.56 -18.19 -9.31
C GLN A 72 5.58 -17.66 -8.26
N MET A 73 6.11 -17.17 -7.16
CA MET A 73 5.34 -16.48 -6.14
C MET A 73 6.08 -15.24 -5.65
N VAL A 74 5.33 -14.20 -5.33
CA VAL A 74 5.84 -12.97 -4.72
C VAL A 74 5.27 -12.81 -3.32
N TYR A 75 6.10 -12.38 -2.38
CA TYR A 75 5.70 -12.14 -1.00
C TYR A 75 6.46 -10.95 -0.42
N VAL A 76 5.90 -10.38 0.65
CA VAL A 76 6.54 -9.31 1.42
C VAL A 76 7.11 -9.91 2.69
N TYR A 77 8.38 -9.66 2.97
CA TYR A 77 9.01 -10.10 4.21
C TYR A 77 9.87 -8.98 4.79
N ARG A 78 9.58 -8.60 6.04
CA ARG A 78 10.25 -7.48 6.74
C ARG A 78 10.22 -6.17 5.98
N GLY A 79 9.14 -5.94 5.22
CA GLY A 79 8.97 -4.69 4.47
C GLY A 79 9.38 -4.77 3.01
N ASP A 80 10.22 -5.73 2.64
CA ASP A 80 10.74 -5.85 1.27
C ASP A 80 10.01 -6.92 0.47
N LEU A 81 10.08 -6.78 -0.85
CA LEU A 81 9.52 -7.72 -1.81
C LEU A 81 10.53 -8.79 -2.20
N PHE A 82 10.04 -10.02 -2.28
CA PHE A 82 10.80 -11.20 -2.71
C PHE A 82 10.02 -11.97 -3.75
N LEU A 83 10.69 -12.39 -4.82
CA LEU A 83 10.20 -13.32 -5.82
C LEU A 83 10.85 -14.70 -5.59
N VAL A 84 10.06 -15.77 -5.68
CA VAL A 84 10.57 -17.14 -5.60
C VAL A 84 10.16 -17.89 -6.85
N ASP A 85 11.13 -18.56 -7.46
CA ASP A 85 10.89 -19.61 -8.44
C ASP A 85 10.60 -20.92 -7.70
N ILE A 86 9.41 -21.48 -7.90
CA ILE A 86 8.90 -22.61 -7.10
C ILE A 86 9.66 -23.90 -7.45
N LYS A 87 10.03 -24.07 -8.72
CA LYS A 87 10.70 -25.29 -9.18
C LYS A 87 12.12 -25.40 -8.63
N THR A 88 12.86 -24.29 -8.64
CA THR A 88 14.26 -24.25 -8.21
C THR A 88 14.44 -23.86 -6.75
N GLY A 89 13.42 -23.26 -6.13
CA GLY A 89 13.51 -22.65 -4.81
C GLY A 89 14.33 -21.35 -4.78
N LYS A 90 14.76 -20.84 -5.95
CA LYS A 90 15.57 -19.62 -6.03
C LYS A 90 14.76 -18.43 -5.58
N THR A 91 15.27 -17.70 -4.58
CA THR A 91 14.67 -16.46 -4.08
C THR A 91 15.46 -15.26 -4.59
N THR A 92 14.77 -14.28 -5.17
CA THR A 92 15.30 -13.01 -5.63
C THR A 92 14.68 -11.89 -4.80
N ARG A 93 15.51 -11.04 -4.18
CA ARG A 93 15.04 -9.82 -3.51
C ARG A 93 14.79 -8.74 -4.56
N ILE A 94 13.61 -8.12 -4.53
CA ILE A 94 13.19 -7.08 -5.49
C ILE A 94 13.49 -5.69 -4.92
N THR A 95 13.18 -5.45 -3.64
CA THR A 95 13.39 -4.16 -2.97
C THR A 95 14.34 -4.29 -1.79
N GLN A 96 15.05 -3.19 -1.52
CA GLN A 96 15.87 -2.98 -0.34
C GLN A 96 15.83 -1.50 -0.01
N THR A 97 14.78 -1.12 0.71
CA THR A 97 14.35 0.27 0.89
C THR A 97 14.04 0.51 2.37
N GLU A 98 13.98 1.79 2.76
CA GLU A 98 13.58 2.15 4.13
C GLU A 98 12.06 2.10 4.28
N GLU A 99 11.33 2.45 3.22
CA GLU A 99 9.87 2.40 3.22
C GLU A 99 9.34 1.00 2.95
N PHE A 100 8.25 0.65 3.62
CA PHE A 100 7.61 -0.65 3.47
C PHE A 100 6.84 -0.78 2.15
N GLU A 101 7.08 -1.88 1.44
CA GLU A 101 6.27 -2.32 0.33
C GLU A 101 5.14 -3.26 0.77
N SER A 102 3.99 -3.16 0.10
CA SER A 102 2.83 -3.98 0.44
C SER A 102 1.94 -4.31 -0.76
N GLY A 103 1.13 -5.36 -0.59
CA GLY A 103 0.10 -5.77 -1.55
C GLY A 103 0.63 -6.11 -2.96
N PRO A 104 1.68 -6.95 -3.11
CA PRO A 104 2.18 -7.28 -4.42
C PRO A 104 1.15 -8.07 -5.25
N LYS A 105 1.10 -7.81 -6.56
CA LYS A 105 0.29 -8.57 -7.53
C LYS A 105 1.02 -8.71 -8.86
N PHE A 106 0.88 -9.86 -9.50
CA PHE A 106 1.29 -10.06 -10.88
C PHE A 106 0.26 -9.43 -11.84
N ILE A 107 0.74 -8.73 -12.87
CA ILE A 107 -0.09 -8.14 -13.93
C ILE A 107 0.55 -8.35 -15.31
N GLN A 108 -0.19 -8.01 -16.36
CA GLN A 108 0.28 -8.08 -17.75
C GLN A 108 0.91 -9.43 -18.11
N LYS A 109 0.17 -10.52 -17.86
CA LYS A 109 0.65 -11.91 -18.08
C LYS A 109 1.94 -12.20 -17.31
N ASP A 110 1.97 -11.80 -16.04
CA ASP A 110 3.06 -12.05 -15.09
C ASP A 110 4.41 -11.39 -15.45
N GLU A 111 4.41 -10.45 -16.39
CA GLU A 111 5.62 -9.70 -16.76
C GLU A 111 5.95 -8.58 -15.76
N TRP A 112 4.97 -8.13 -14.99
CA TRP A 112 5.14 -7.07 -14.01
C TRP A 112 4.58 -7.48 -12.65
N ILE A 113 5.27 -7.05 -11.60
CA ILE A 113 4.80 -7.10 -10.22
C ILE A 113 4.51 -5.67 -9.78
N VAL A 114 3.25 -5.38 -9.48
CA VAL A 114 2.85 -4.09 -8.91
C VAL A 114 2.73 -4.17 -7.40
N TYR A 115 3.06 -3.09 -6.70
CA TYR A 115 3.04 -3.01 -5.25
C TYR A 115 2.85 -1.57 -4.78
N ASN A 116 2.39 -1.41 -3.54
CA ASN A 116 2.23 -0.12 -2.90
C ASN A 116 3.50 0.22 -2.10
N ARG A 117 3.95 1.47 -2.20
CA ARG A 117 5.00 2.06 -1.37
C ARG A 117 4.70 3.54 -1.19
N SER A 118 4.71 4.04 0.05
CA SER A 118 4.48 5.46 0.35
C SER A 118 3.24 6.03 -0.36
N GLN A 119 2.10 5.33 -0.23
CA GLN A 119 0.81 5.68 -0.84
C GLN A 119 0.81 5.77 -2.39
N ASN A 120 1.85 5.26 -3.03
CA ASN A 120 1.99 5.23 -4.47
C ASN A 120 2.10 3.80 -4.99
N LEU A 121 1.68 3.62 -6.24
CA LEU A 121 1.82 2.36 -6.95
C LEU A 121 3.13 2.35 -7.72
N TYR A 122 3.87 1.26 -7.59
CA TYR A 122 5.09 0.97 -8.34
C TYR A 122 4.90 -0.33 -9.11
N GLY A 123 5.66 -0.49 -10.18
CA GLY A 123 5.73 -1.71 -10.99
C GLY A 123 7.18 -2.14 -11.18
N TRP A 124 7.47 -3.41 -10.98
CA TRP A 124 8.77 -4.01 -11.25
C TRP A 124 8.65 -5.05 -12.36
N ASN A 125 9.49 -4.94 -13.39
CA ASN A 125 9.48 -5.87 -14.52
C ASN A 125 10.29 -7.13 -14.18
N THR A 126 9.67 -8.30 -14.32
CA THR A 126 10.24 -9.58 -13.91
C THR A 126 11.41 -10.06 -14.77
N LYS A 127 11.52 -9.54 -16.00
CA LYS A 127 12.58 -9.92 -16.96
C LYS A 127 13.76 -8.96 -16.92
N THR A 128 13.49 -7.66 -16.89
CA THR A 128 14.53 -6.61 -16.98
C THR A 128 15.00 -6.12 -15.63
N GLY A 129 14.23 -6.33 -14.56
CA GLY A 129 14.52 -5.81 -13.23
C GLY A 129 14.25 -4.32 -13.07
N ILE A 130 13.66 -3.65 -14.09
CA ILE A 130 13.37 -2.22 -14.05
C ILE A 130 12.18 -1.95 -13.13
N THR A 131 12.32 -0.93 -12.28
CA THR A 131 11.22 -0.37 -11.47
C THR A 131 10.69 0.91 -12.10
N LEU A 132 9.37 1.03 -12.19
CA LEU A 132 8.64 2.22 -12.60
C LEU A 132 7.73 2.68 -11.47
N GLN A 133 7.68 3.99 -11.25
CA GLN A 133 6.62 4.60 -10.46
C GLN A 133 5.40 4.83 -11.36
N LEU A 134 4.25 4.28 -10.97
CA LEU A 134 3.01 4.32 -11.76
C LEU A 134 2.09 5.46 -11.33
N THR A 135 2.17 5.90 -10.07
CA THR A 135 1.43 7.05 -9.56
C THR A 135 2.34 7.99 -8.80
N ASN A 136 1.99 9.28 -8.77
CA ASN A 136 2.60 10.27 -7.89
C ASN A 136 1.51 11.09 -7.20
N ILE A 137 0.97 10.54 -6.12
CA ILE A 137 -0.06 11.16 -5.29
C ILE A 137 0.68 12.02 -4.26
N THR A 138 0.41 13.32 -4.30
CA THR A 138 0.87 14.28 -3.30
C THR A 138 -0.33 14.76 -2.50
N SER A 139 -0.19 14.87 -1.18
CA SER A 139 -1.18 15.56 -0.37
C SER A 139 -1.14 17.04 -0.74
N GLY A 140 -2.19 17.51 -1.42
CA GLY A 140 -2.35 18.93 -1.72
C GLY A 140 -2.31 19.72 -0.41
N ALA A 141 -1.62 20.86 -0.42
CA ALA A 141 -1.61 21.79 0.71
C ALA A 141 -3.05 22.01 1.16
N GLU A 142 -3.33 21.67 2.41
CA GLU A 142 -4.54 22.08 3.11
C GLU A 142 -4.73 23.56 2.80
N THR A 143 -5.89 23.89 2.22
CA THR A 143 -6.23 25.24 1.80
C THR A 143 -5.83 26.19 2.93
N ALA A 144 -4.85 27.06 2.68
CA ALA A 144 -4.46 28.09 3.64
C ALA A 144 -5.73 28.74 4.15
N ALA A 145 -5.97 28.61 5.46
CA ALA A 145 -7.17 29.11 6.10
C ALA A 145 -7.46 30.52 5.58
N ALA A 146 -8.65 30.69 5.00
CA ALA A 146 -9.11 32.01 4.55
C ALA A 146 -8.91 32.99 5.72
N PRO A 147 -8.36 34.20 5.47
CA PRO A 147 -8.14 35.16 6.55
C PRO A 147 -9.50 35.42 7.22
N ALA A 148 -9.54 35.24 8.53
CA ALA A 148 -10.73 35.52 9.32
C ALA A 148 -11.18 36.97 9.03
N ALA A 149 -12.30 37.12 8.34
CA ALA A 149 -12.98 38.41 8.25
C ALA A 149 -13.41 38.78 9.67
N GLY A 150 -12.76 39.80 10.23
CA GLY A 150 -13.10 40.36 11.53
C GLY A 150 -14.57 40.76 11.58
N GLY A 151 -15.36 39.98 12.31
CA GLY A 151 -16.75 40.30 12.62
C GLY A 151 -16.78 41.46 13.61
N GLY A 152 -17.01 42.68 13.11
CA GLY A 152 -17.37 43.83 13.92
C GLY A 152 -18.75 43.60 14.57
N GLY A 153 -18.77 43.36 15.88
CA GLY A 153 -19.98 43.25 16.67
C GLY A 153 -20.71 44.60 16.77
N ALA A 154 -21.97 44.62 16.31
CA ALA A 154 -22.87 45.76 16.39
C ALA A 154 -23.31 46.02 17.85
N GLY A 155 -22.93 47.18 18.37
CA GLY A 155 -23.49 47.74 19.60
C GLY A 155 -24.86 48.38 19.35
N ARG A 156 -25.84 48.03 20.18
CA ARG A 156 -27.15 48.69 20.28
C ARG A 156 -27.04 49.90 21.20
N GLY A 157 -27.54 51.06 20.76
CA GLY A 157 -27.79 52.21 21.63
C GLY A 157 -28.12 53.47 20.84
N GLY A 158 -29.40 53.85 20.81
CA GLY A 158 -29.89 55.01 20.08
C GLY A 158 -29.61 56.36 20.77
N GLY A 159 -29.67 57.43 19.97
CA GLY A 159 -29.59 58.82 20.39
C GLY A 159 -29.47 59.73 19.17
N GLY A 160 -30.33 60.74 19.05
CA GLY A 160 -30.62 61.45 17.81
C GLY A 160 -29.75 62.69 17.49
N GLY A 161 -30.19 63.41 16.45
CA GLY A 161 -29.59 64.62 15.88
C GLY A 161 -28.66 64.28 14.71
N GLY A 162 -28.80 64.77 13.48
CA GLY A 162 -29.36 66.03 13.00
C GLY A 162 -28.28 66.73 12.17
N PHE A 163 -28.60 67.03 10.90
CA PHE A 163 -27.93 67.93 9.95
C PHE A 163 -26.72 67.43 9.11
N GLY A 164 -26.84 67.64 7.79
CA GLY A 164 -25.77 68.28 7.03
C GLY A 164 -25.17 67.54 5.83
N GLY A 165 -25.85 67.59 4.68
CA GLY A 165 -25.33 67.93 3.34
C GLY A 165 -24.08 67.25 2.73
N GLY A 166 -24.19 66.85 1.45
CA GLY A 166 -23.07 66.97 0.51
C GLY A 166 -22.80 65.80 -0.46
N ALA A 167 -23.30 65.94 -1.68
CA ALA A 167 -22.68 65.66 -2.99
C ALA A 167 -22.15 64.25 -3.41
N ALA A 168 -22.43 63.97 -4.68
CA ALA A 168 -22.17 62.80 -5.53
C ALA A 168 -20.70 62.48 -5.86
N GLY A 169 -20.47 61.22 -6.30
CA GLY A 169 -19.30 60.81 -7.11
C GLY A 169 -19.23 59.29 -7.36
N PRO A 170 -19.06 58.80 -8.62
CA PRO A 170 -19.32 57.40 -9.00
C PRO A 170 -18.10 56.45 -9.03
N ARG A 171 -18.40 55.14 -9.08
CA ARG A 171 -17.51 53.98 -9.35
C ARG A 171 -16.47 54.21 -10.44
N PRO A 172 -15.37 53.43 -10.40
CA PRO A 172 -14.85 52.80 -11.61
C PRO A 172 -14.81 51.28 -11.49
N THR A 173 -15.31 50.64 -12.54
CA THR A 173 -15.09 49.26 -12.96
C THR A 173 -13.68 49.09 -13.48
N GLY A 174 -12.99 48.02 -13.09
CA GLY A 174 -11.70 47.60 -13.64
C GLY A 174 -11.63 46.09 -13.81
N ALA A 175 -11.50 45.66 -15.07
CA ALA A 175 -11.35 44.27 -15.51
C ALA A 175 -9.95 43.71 -15.20
N ALA A 176 -9.83 42.38 -15.07
CA ALA A 176 -8.83 41.56 -15.77
C ALA A 176 -8.75 40.12 -15.21
N GLY A 177 -8.62 39.16 -16.14
CA GLY A 177 -7.76 38.00 -15.96
C GLY A 177 -8.41 36.70 -15.51
N GLY A 178 -9.02 35.98 -16.45
CA GLY A 178 -9.25 34.54 -16.30
C GLY A 178 -7.91 33.81 -16.24
N ALA A 179 -7.59 33.18 -15.11
CA ALA A 179 -6.45 32.27 -14.98
C ALA A 179 -6.87 30.87 -15.42
N ALA A 180 -6.20 30.36 -16.45
CA ALA A 180 -6.34 29.02 -16.96
C ALA A 180 -5.94 27.98 -15.89
N VAL A 181 -6.76 26.94 -15.78
CA VAL A 181 -6.59 25.81 -14.86
C VAL A 181 -5.38 24.97 -15.30
N ALA A 182 -4.47 24.71 -14.35
CA ALA A 182 -3.25 23.92 -14.51
C ALA A 182 -3.51 22.40 -14.65
N GLY A 183 -4.33 22.00 -15.63
CA GLY A 183 -4.55 20.59 -16.01
C GLY A 183 -3.57 20.05 -17.05
N GLY A 184 -2.64 20.86 -17.55
CA GLY A 184 -1.84 20.52 -18.74
C GLY A 184 -0.69 19.55 -18.52
N THR A 185 0.01 19.61 -17.38
CA THR A 185 1.32 18.96 -17.23
C THR A 185 1.24 17.45 -16.98
N GLN A 186 0.23 16.99 -16.24
CA GLN A 186 0.05 15.56 -15.93
C GLN A 186 -0.49 14.79 -17.14
N GLU A 187 -1.45 15.35 -17.87
CA GLU A 187 -1.97 14.74 -19.10
C GLU A 187 -0.92 14.70 -20.21
N GLN A 188 -0.09 15.73 -20.32
CA GLN A 188 1.03 15.75 -21.27
C GLN A 188 2.05 14.66 -20.97
N TRP A 189 2.40 14.46 -19.70
CA TRP A 189 3.33 13.42 -19.27
C TRP A 189 2.76 12.00 -19.49
N LEU A 190 1.50 11.76 -19.12
CA LEU A 190 0.82 10.49 -19.35
C LEU A 190 0.72 10.15 -20.85
N ARG A 191 0.38 11.12 -21.69
CA ARG A 191 0.35 10.93 -23.15
C ARG A 191 1.73 10.64 -23.72
N GLN A 192 2.78 11.29 -23.22
CA GLN A 192 4.15 11.06 -23.69
C GLN A 192 4.66 9.67 -23.30
N GLN A 193 4.35 9.21 -22.09
CA GLN A 193 4.67 7.85 -21.64
C GLN A 193 3.86 6.79 -22.41
N GLN A 194 2.57 7.06 -22.68
CA GLN A 194 1.73 6.19 -23.50
C GLN A 194 2.23 6.11 -24.95
N LEU A 195 2.74 7.20 -25.51
CA LEU A 195 3.35 7.24 -26.84
C LEU A 195 4.68 6.46 -26.90
N ASP A 196 5.56 6.58 -25.90
CA ASP A 196 6.81 5.78 -25.85
C ASP A 196 6.51 4.27 -25.76
N LEU A 197 5.51 3.90 -24.95
CA LEU A 197 5.05 2.52 -24.81
C LEU A 197 4.41 1.98 -26.10
N MET A 198 3.71 2.82 -26.87
CA MET A 198 3.10 2.44 -28.14
C MET A 198 4.12 2.35 -29.28
N GLN A 199 5.13 3.25 -29.31
CA GLN A 199 6.17 3.25 -30.34
C GLN A 199 7.15 2.08 -30.20
N LYS A 200 7.45 1.62 -28.98
CA LYS A 200 8.22 0.38 -28.74
C LYS A 200 7.49 -0.91 -29.14
N ARG A 201 6.20 -0.83 -29.48
CA ARG A 201 5.36 -1.96 -29.90
C ARG A 201 5.32 -2.19 -31.42
N ILE A 202 5.97 -1.34 -32.22
CA ILE A 202 5.98 -1.40 -33.70
C ILE A 202 7.39 -1.73 -34.25
N ARG A 203 8.25 -2.42 -33.50
CA ARG A 203 9.45 -3.05 -34.04
C ARG A 203 9.56 -4.49 -33.59
#